data_AF-A0A950NYM9-F1
#
_entry.id   AF-A0A950NYM9-F1
#
_cell.length_a   1.000
_cell.length_b   1.000
_cell.length_c   1.000
_cell.angle_alpha   90.00
_cell.angle_beta   90.00
_cell.angle_gamma   90.00
#
_symmetry.space_group_name_H-M   'P 1'
#
loop_
_entity.id
_entity.type
_entity.pdbx_description
1 polymer ?
#
loop_
_entity_poly.entity_id
_entity_poly.type
_entity_poly.pdbx_seq_one_letter_code
_entity_poly.pdbx_strand_id
1 'polypeptide(L)'
;MRRFTEGCLLILAGMVAAPLVWGSSVRAEDVPLPPNTLPCDAFTKKSDGTWFATRPVTFDVGNAKNLNLDGGAITPKSQTLGGVDLYVLLDAKCGKTPA
;
A
#
# COMPACT_ATOMS: atom_id res chain seq x y z
N MET A 1 -34.87 15.82 37.75
CA MET A 1 -35.97 15.13 38.47
C MET A 1 -36.71 14.28 37.44
N ARG A 2 -36.83 12.97 37.68
CA ARG A 2 -37.61 12.01 36.86
C ARG A 2 -39.06 11.99 37.39
N ARG A 3 -40.02 11.54 36.56
CA ARG A 3 -41.31 10.82 36.82
C ARG A 3 -42.46 11.39 35.95
N PHE A 4 -43.46 10.67 35.42
CA PHE A 4 -43.70 9.26 35.00
C PHE A 4 -45.19 9.26 34.55
N THR A 5 -45.54 8.96 33.29
CA THR A 5 -46.92 8.56 32.88
C THR A 5 -46.80 7.93 31.47
N GLU A 6 -46.71 6.61 31.36
CA GLU A 6 -47.80 5.65 31.18
C GLU A 6 -48.10 5.40 29.68
N GLY A 7 -47.96 4.14 29.25
CA GLY A 7 -48.13 3.73 27.87
C GLY A 7 -47.71 2.27 27.67
N CYS A 8 -48.59 1.37 28.10
CA CYS A 8 -48.67 -0.09 27.84
C CYS A 8 -47.85 -0.57 26.62
N LEU A 9 -46.78 -1.35 26.82
CA LEU A 9 -46.74 -2.82 26.87
C LEU A 9 -47.08 -3.55 25.54
N LEU A 10 -46.07 -4.29 25.06
CA LEU A 10 -46.07 -5.45 24.15
C LEU A 10 -46.15 -5.19 22.64
N ILE A 11 -45.00 -4.93 22.02
CA ILE A 11 -44.73 -5.51 20.70
C ILE A 11 -43.75 -6.67 20.88
N LEU A 12 -44.32 -7.84 20.63
CA LEU A 12 -43.72 -9.16 20.63
C LEU A 12 -42.58 -9.26 19.61
N ALA A 13 -41.53 -9.97 20.03
CA ALA A 13 -40.63 -10.80 19.23
C ALA A 13 -40.35 -10.34 17.78
N GLY A 14 -39.23 -9.63 17.63
CA GLY A 14 -38.56 -9.46 16.35
C GLY A 14 -37.06 -9.25 16.59
N MET A 15 -36.33 -10.32 16.87
CA MET A 15 -34.87 -10.30 16.81
C MET A 15 -34.45 -10.08 15.34
N VAL A 16 -34.09 -8.86 14.97
CA VAL A 16 -33.26 -8.62 13.79
C VAL A 16 -31.85 -8.35 14.26
N ALA A 17 -31.02 -9.39 14.11
CA ALA A 17 -29.58 -9.33 14.29
C ALA A 17 -28.96 -8.31 13.31
N ALA A 18 -27.94 -7.60 13.81
CA ALA A 18 -27.24 -6.50 13.16
C ALA A 18 -26.63 -6.83 11.78
N PRO A 19 -26.20 -5.80 11.04
CA PRO A 19 -24.75 -5.78 10.86
C PRO A 19 -24.12 -4.42 11.15
N LEU A 20 -23.00 -4.52 11.87
CA LEU A 20 -21.91 -3.56 11.89
C LEU A 20 -21.50 -3.27 10.44
N VAL A 21 -21.72 -2.06 9.94
CA VAL A 21 -21.06 -1.60 8.71
C VAL A 21 -19.60 -1.35 9.09
N TRP A 22 -18.81 -2.42 8.94
CA TRP A 22 -17.36 -2.41 8.96
C TRP A 22 -16.84 -1.38 7.95
N GLY A 23 -15.80 -0.66 8.38
CA GLY A 23 -15.18 0.42 7.64
C GLY A 23 -14.84 0.03 6.20
N SER A 24 -15.01 0.99 5.31
CA SER A 24 -14.44 0.97 3.97
C SER A 24 -12.92 0.93 4.08
N SER A 25 -12.35 -0.27 4.26
CA SER A 25 -10.99 -0.53 3.83
C SER A 25 -11.00 -0.32 2.34
N VAL A 26 -10.52 0.85 1.91
CA VAL A 26 -9.98 1.05 0.57
C VAL A 26 -8.92 -0.03 0.44
N ARG A 27 -9.31 -1.18 -0.13
CA ARG A 27 -8.37 -2.18 -0.59
C ARG A 27 -7.60 -1.44 -1.66
N ALA A 28 -6.40 -0.96 -1.33
CA ALA A 28 -5.48 -0.38 -2.29
C ALA A 28 -5.54 -1.30 -3.50
N GLU A 29 -6.14 -0.80 -4.58
CA GLU A 29 -6.28 -1.57 -5.80
C GLU A 29 -4.85 -1.96 -6.16
N ASP A 30 -4.60 -3.27 -6.11
CA ASP A 30 -3.32 -3.87 -6.42
C ASP A 30 -3.13 -3.64 -7.92
N VAL A 31 -2.69 -2.42 -8.27
CA VAL A 31 -2.33 -2.07 -9.64
C VAL A 31 -1.26 -3.09 -10.00
N PRO A 32 -1.51 -3.99 -10.96
CA PRO A 32 -0.61 -5.11 -11.21
C PRO A 32 0.73 -4.52 -11.67
N LEU A 33 1.71 -4.58 -10.78
CA LEU A 33 3.06 -4.11 -11.07
C LEU A 33 3.65 -5.01 -12.15
N PRO A 34 4.42 -4.47 -13.10
CA PRO A 34 5.12 -5.28 -14.06
C PRO A 34 6.08 -6.25 -13.34
N PRO A 35 6.25 -7.47 -13.88
CA PRO A 35 7.16 -8.46 -13.30
C PRO A 35 8.57 -7.88 -13.22
N ASN A 36 9.21 -7.99 -12.06
CA ASN A 36 10.49 -7.32 -11.82
C ASN A 36 11.43 -8.16 -10.94
N THR A 37 12.74 -8.01 -11.17
CA THR A 37 13.80 -8.74 -10.46
C THR A 37 14.52 -7.87 -9.41
N LEU A 38 13.88 -6.77 -8.99
CA LEU A 38 14.44 -5.80 -8.04
C LEU A 38 14.92 -6.46 -6.72
N PRO A 39 16.22 -6.39 -6.37
CA PRO A 39 16.72 -6.87 -5.09
C PRO A 39 16.46 -5.83 -3.99
N CYS A 40 15.44 -6.04 -3.14
CA CYS A 40 15.05 -5.08 -2.10
C CYS A 40 16.17 -4.77 -1.09
N ASP A 41 17.04 -5.74 -0.83
CA ASP A 41 18.25 -5.61 -0.01
C ASP A 41 19.27 -4.60 -0.55
N ALA A 42 19.20 -4.21 -1.83
CA ALA A 42 20.02 -3.16 -2.41
C ALA A 42 19.43 -1.75 -2.30
N PHE A 43 18.19 -1.62 -1.80
CA PHE A 43 17.49 -0.35 -1.67
C PHE A 43 17.11 -0.10 -0.22
N THR A 44 17.35 1.12 0.24
CA THR A 44 16.95 1.56 1.58
C THR A 44 16.05 2.78 1.46
N LYS A 45 14.88 2.72 2.09
CA LYS A 45 14.01 3.89 2.23
C LYS A 45 14.54 4.75 3.37
N LYS A 46 14.85 6.01 3.08
CA LYS A 46 15.23 7.00 4.10
C LYS A 46 13.99 7.47 4.86
N SER A 47 14.23 8.06 6.03
CA SER A 47 13.18 8.64 6.89
C SER A 47 12.44 9.81 6.25
N ASP A 48 13.06 10.51 5.28
CA ASP A 48 12.39 11.54 4.48
C ASP A 48 11.43 10.97 3.41
N GLY A 49 11.39 9.64 3.26
CA GLY A 49 10.53 8.95 2.31
C GLY A 49 11.18 8.67 0.95
N THR A 50 12.38 9.21 0.68
CA THR A 50 13.16 8.93 -0.54
C THR A 50 13.80 7.54 -0.49
N TRP A 51 13.80 6.84 -1.62
CA TRP A 51 14.53 5.58 -1.77
C TRP A 51 15.98 5.83 -2.14
N PHE A 52 16.90 5.02 -1.64
CA PHE A 52 18.33 5.14 -1.94
C PHE A 52 18.89 3.79 -2.34
N ALA A 53 19.56 3.73 -3.49
CA ALA A 53 20.31 2.54 -3.90
C ALA A 53 21.67 2.55 -3.18
N THR A 54 21.90 1.54 -2.33
CA THR A 54 23.11 1.44 -1.50
C THR A 54 24.32 0.92 -2.28
N ARG A 55 24.07 0.24 -3.40
CA ARG A 55 25.08 -0.32 -4.29
C ARG A 55 24.58 -0.32 -5.74
N PRO A 56 25.49 -0.35 -6.73
CA PRO A 56 25.14 -0.59 -8.12
C PRO A 56 24.39 -1.91 -8.25
N VAL A 57 23.23 -1.90 -8.90
CA VAL A 57 22.44 -3.11 -9.16
C VAL A 57 21.86 -3.11 -10.57
N THR A 58 21.86 -4.30 -11.15
CA THR A 58 21.20 -4.56 -12.43
C THR A 58 19.93 -5.37 -12.19
N PHE A 59 18.81 -4.91 -12.73
CA PHE A 59 17.52 -5.57 -12.58
C PHE A 59 16.65 -5.38 -13.83
N ASP A 60 15.52 -6.08 -13.85
CA ASP A 60 14.55 -6.04 -14.93
C ASP A 60 13.22 -5.52 -14.41
N VAL A 61 12.50 -4.78 -15.25
CA VAL A 61 11.15 -4.27 -14.98
C VAL A 61 10.28 -4.43 -16.22
N GLY A 62 9.33 -5.36 -16.17
CA GLY A 62 8.44 -5.66 -17.28
C GLY A 62 9.24 -6.05 -18.53
N ASN A 63 9.07 -5.27 -19.60
CA ASN A 63 9.81 -5.46 -20.86
C ASN A 63 11.19 -4.81 -20.86
N ALA A 64 11.49 -3.91 -19.92
CA ALA A 64 12.81 -3.32 -19.79
C ALA A 64 13.73 -4.29 -19.04
N LYS A 65 14.81 -4.73 -19.72
CA LYS A 65 15.79 -5.67 -19.18
C LYS A 65 17.14 -4.99 -18.98
N ASN A 66 17.96 -5.53 -18.09
CA ASN A 66 19.34 -5.07 -17.85
C ASN A 66 19.43 -3.59 -17.42
N LEU A 67 18.48 -3.15 -16.61
CA LEU A 67 18.48 -1.78 -16.08
C LEU A 67 19.54 -1.68 -14.99
N ASN A 68 20.56 -0.88 -15.25
CA ASN A 68 21.61 -0.59 -14.27
C ASN A 68 21.26 0.67 -13.48
N LEU A 69 21.28 0.59 -12.16
CA LEU A 69 21.28 1.74 -11.28
C LEU A 69 22.58 1.75 -10.50
N ASP A 70 23.43 2.74 -10.77
CA ASP A 70 24.76 2.88 -10.16
C ASP A 70 24.73 3.43 -8.73
N GLY A 71 23.53 3.74 -8.19
CA GLY A 71 23.35 4.34 -6.89
C GLY A 71 22.74 5.73 -6.96
N GLY A 72 22.21 6.22 -5.83
CA GLY A 72 21.68 7.57 -5.72
C GLY A 72 20.28 7.65 -5.12
N ALA A 73 19.82 8.89 -4.94
CA ALA A 73 18.50 9.18 -4.43
C ALA A 73 17.45 8.98 -5.54
N ILE A 74 16.44 8.17 -5.24
CA ILE A 74 15.31 7.84 -6.10
C ILE A 74 14.09 8.50 -5.49
N THR A 75 13.70 9.63 -6.07
CA THR A 75 12.50 10.38 -5.67
C THR A 75 11.31 10.00 -6.54
N PRO A 76 10.06 10.29 -6.11
CA PRO A 76 8.88 10.04 -6.93
C PRO A 76 8.97 10.74 -8.29
N LYS A 77 8.60 10.04 -9.37
CA LYS A 77 8.65 10.56 -10.76
C LYS A 77 10.05 10.92 -11.26
N SER A 78 11.11 10.53 -10.56
CA SER A 78 12.48 10.78 -11.02
C SER A 78 12.87 9.88 -12.18
N GLN A 79 12.42 8.63 -12.16
CA GLN A 79 12.88 7.59 -13.08
C GLN A 79 11.72 6.67 -13.44
N THR A 80 11.34 6.64 -14.71
CA THR A 80 10.35 5.70 -15.24
C THR A 80 11.06 4.56 -15.96
N LEU A 81 10.92 3.34 -15.44
CA LEU A 81 11.57 2.14 -15.93
C LEU A 81 10.51 1.12 -16.35
N GLY A 82 10.58 0.67 -17.61
CA GLY A 82 9.58 -0.27 -18.14
C GLY A 82 8.13 0.28 -18.13
N GLY A 83 7.97 1.61 -18.19
CA GLY A 83 6.67 2.29 -18.15
C GLY A 83 6.09 2.50 -16.75
N VAL A 84 6.81 2.13 -15.69
CA VAL A 84 6.40 2.35 -14.30
C VAL A 84 7.46 3.16 -13.57
N ASP A 85 7.02 4.02 -12.67
CA ASP A 85 7.92 4.80 -11.84
C ASP A 85 8.67 3.91 -10.84
N LEU A 86 10.01 4.02 -10.82
CA LEU A 86 10.86 3.19 -9.97
C LEU A 86 10.56 3.39 -8.49
N TYR A 87 10.20 4.61 -8.06
CA TYR A 87 9.85 4.87 -6.67
C TYR A 87 8.58 4.11 -6.29
N VAL A 88 7.52 4.17 -7.11
CA VAL A 88 6.27 3.42 -6.89
C VAL A 88 6.54 1.91 -6.88
N LEU A 89 7.39 1.43 -7.79
CA LEU A 89 7.74 0.02 -7.88
C LEU A 89 8.49 -0.48 -6.63
N LEU A 90 9.45 0.31 -6.13
CA LEU A 90 10.15 0.03 -4.88
C LEU A 90 9.21 0.10 -3.68
N ASP A 91 8.31 1.08 -3.63
CA ASP A 91 7.36 1.23 -2.52
C ASP A 91 6.40 0.05 -2.44
N ALA A 92 5.88 -0.39 -3.58
CA ALA A 92 4.91 -1.47 -3.63
C ALA A 92 5.53 -2.87 -3.42
N LYS A 93 6.80 -3.07 -3.82
CA LYS A 93 7.54 -4.33 -3.62
C LYS A 93 8.30 -4.38 -2.29
N CYS A 94 9.11 -3.36 -2.03
CA CYS A 94 10.09 -3.30 -0.94
C CYS A 94 9.62 -2.42 0.23
N GLY A 95 8.64 -1.54 0.03
CA GLY A 95 8.06 -0.68 1.07
C GLY A 95 7.11 -1.41 2.03
N LYS A 96 6.77 -2.68 1.75
CA LYS A 96 6.14 -3.59 2.72
C LYS A 96 7.17 -4.05 3.75
N THR A 97 7.67 -3.14 4.57
CA THR A 97 8.24 -3.54 5.86
C THR A 97 7.05 -3.87 6.77
N PRO A 98 6.94 -5.12 7.28
CA PRO A 98 5.93 -5.44 8.28
C PRO A 98 6.15 -4.53 9.50
N ALA A 99 5.05 -3.92 9.96
CA ALA A 99 5.01 -3.22 11.24
C ALA A 99 5.40 -4.15 12.39
#